data_AF-A0A9X2EA46-F1
#
_entry.id   AF-A0A9X2EA46-F1
#
_cell.length_a   1.000
_cell.length_b   1.000
_cell.length_c   1.000
_cell.angle_alpha   90.00
_cell.angle_beta   90.00
_cell.angle_gamma   90.00
#
_symmetry.space_group_name_H-M   'P 1'
#
loop_
_entity.id
_entity.type
_entity.pdbx_description
1 polymer ?
#
loop_
_entity_poly.entity_id
_entity_poly.type
_entity_poly.pdbx_seq_one_letter_code
_entity_poly.pdbx_strand_id
1 'polypeptide(L)'
;MTWEILWALILGFALSAVVQAVVSKSTIVRLLGDDRPRTLAIASVLGAASSSCSYAAVALARSLFRKGAHFTAAMAFEIGSTNLVVELGIILALLMGWQFTAAEFVGGPIMIVLIAVLFRIFVRSRVIEAAREQADRGLAGSMEGHAAMDMSGRSFTAVSHVFVMEWAAILRDLVIGLLIAGAIGAWVPNSFWQNFFLTDHPVLSAIWGPIVGPLVAIAAFVCSIGNVPLAAVLWNGGISFGGVTAFIFADLLILPILNIYRKYYGIRMMLTILGTFYVAMVGAGYAVEILFGAMDLIPQQRHAMVMAEGIRWNYTTWLNIVFLALAAALVIRFVRTGGLGMLRMMGGSPETGHAHHHD
;
A
#
# COMPACT_ATOMS: atom_id res chain seq x y z
N MET A 1 5.97 5.48 -20.02
CA MET A 1 5.53 4.94 -18.73
C MET A 1 4.39 5.72 -18.10
N THR A 2 4.58 6.95 -17.59
CA THR A 2 3.49 7.70 -16.90
C THR A 2 2.21 7.83 -17.72
N TRP A 3 2.33 8.14 -19.02
CA TRP A 3 1.18 8.26 -19.91
C TRP A 3 0.36 6.96 -20.02
N GLU A 4 0.98 5.80 -19.92
CA GLU A 4 0.27 4.54 -20.18
C GLU A 4 -0.52 4.05 -18.96
N ILE A 5 -0.04 4.38 -17.76
CA ILE A 5 -0.65 3.98 -16.49
C ILE A 5 -1.58 5.05 -15.91
N LEU A 6 -1.55 6.28 -16.43
CA LEU A 6 -2.26 7.44 -15.86
C LEU A 6 -3.77 7.20 -15.70
N TRP A 7 -4.45 6.70 -16.74
CA TRP A 7 -5.88 6.43 -16.66
C TRP A 7 -6.22 5.36 -15.62
N ALA A 8 -5.40 4.31 -15.51
CA ALA A 8 -5.61 3.22 -14.55
C ALA A 8 -5.47 3.72 -13.11
N LEU A 9 -4.46 4.57 -12.86
CA LEU A 9 -4.27 5.25 -11.58
C LEU A 9 -5.47 6.12 -11.22
N ILE A 10 -5.88 7.02 -12.12
CA ILE A 10 -7.03 7.91 -11.84
C ILE A 10 -8.30 7.09 -11.57
N LEU A 11 -8.55 6.03 -12.34
CA LEU A 11 -9.70 5.15 -12.14
C LEU A 11 -9.65 4.47 -10.77
N GLY A 12 -8.51 3.91 -10.38
CA GLY A 12 -8.35 3.20 -9.12
C GLY A 12 -8.54 4.11 -7.90
N PHE A 13 -7.89 5.27 -7.88
CA PHE A 13 -8.10 6.30 -6.84
C PHE A 13 -9.53 6.83 -6.82
N ALA A 14 -10.17 7.03 -7.98
CA ALA A 14 -11.56 7.49 -8.02
C ALA A 14 -12.52 6.43 -7.45
N LEU A 15 -12.32 5.14 -7.79
CA LEU A 15 -13.11 4.05 -7.26
C LEU A 15 -12.91 3.90 -5.75
N SER A 16 -11.66 3.97 -5.28
CA SER A 16 -11.30 4.00 -3.87
C SER A 16 -12.01 5.12 -3.11
N ALA A 17 -11.94 6.36 -3.64
CA ALA A 17 -12.59 7.51 -3.05
C ALA A 17 -14.11 7.35 -2.95
N VAL A 18 -14.75 6.69 -3.93
CA VAL A 18 -16.17 6.35 -3.88
C VAL A 18 -16.43 5.35 -2.76
N VAL A 19 -15.67 4.26 -2.67
CA VAL A 19 -15.87 3.24 -1.63
C VAL A 19 -15.67 3.84 -0.24
N GLN A 20 -14.59 4.59 -0.03
CA GLN A 20 -14.30 5.25 1.23
C GLN A 20 -15.36 6.30 1.62
N ALA A 21 -15.98 6.98 0.66
CA ALA A 21 -17.08 7.92 0.92
C ALA A 21 -18.42 7.23 1.20
N VAL A 22 -18.61 5.98 0.75
CA VAL A 22 -19.88 5.24 0.88
C VAL A 22 -19.88 4.32 2.10
N VAL A 23 -18.74 3.74 2.47
CA VAL A 23 -18.67 2.75 3.56
C VAL A 23 -18.49 3.44 4.91
N SER A 24 -19.48 3.30 5.79
CA SER A 24 -19.42 3.87 7.13
C SER A 24 -18.45 3.09 8.04
N LYS A 25 -17.51 3.82 8.66
CA LYS A 25 -16.48 3.24 9.55
C LYS A 25 -17.09 2.46 10.72
N SER A 26 -18.26 2.86 11.21
CA SER A 26 -18.97 2.18 12.30
C SER A 26 -19.47 0.77 11.92
N THR A 27 -19.81 0.53 10.65
CA THR A 27 -20.25 -0.79 10.17
C THR A 27 -19.06 -1.76 10.09
N ILE A 28 -17.91 -1.27 9.63
CA ILE A 28 -16.66 -2.07 9.58
C ILE A 28 -16.23 -2.47 10.99
N VAL A 29 -16.19 -1.53 11.94
CA VAL A 29 -15.75 -1.81 13.32
C VAL A 29 -16.55 -2.93 13.98
N ARG A 30 -17.88 -2.98 13.75
CA ARG A 30 -18.74 -4.05 14.30
C ARG A 30 -18.41 -5.44 13.76
N LEU A 31 -17.85 -5.52 12.56
CA LEU A 31 -17.49 -6.78 11.91
C LEU A 31 -16.08 -7.26 12.29
N LEU A 32 -15.22 -6.38 12.81
CA LEU A 32 -13.81 -6.64 13.09
C LEU A 32 -13.51 -6.81 14.59
N GLY A 33 -14.41 -7.46 15.33
CA GLY A 33 -14.33 -7.57 16.80
C GLY A 33 -13.38 -8.64 17.35
N ASP A 34 -12.85 -9.54 16.53
CA ASP A 34 -11.98 -10.65 16.96
C ASP A 34 -10.88 -10.98 15.92
N ASP A 35 -10.04 -11.97 16.20
CA ASP A 35 -8.98 -12.49 15.33
C ASP A 35 -9.32 -13.86 14.69
N ARG A 36 -10.60 -14.24 14.63
CA ARG A 36 -10.99 -15.52 14.06
C ARG A 36 -10.78 -15.52 12.54
N PRO A 37 -10.51 -16.68 11.91
CA PRO A 37 -10.26 -16.76 10.46
C PRO A 37 -11.35 -16.10 9.60
N ARG A 38 -12.62 -16.23 10.00
CA ARG A 38 -13.76 -15.58 9.32
C ARG A 38 -13.65 -14.06 9.36
N THR A 39 -13.29 -13.50 10.51
CA THR A 39 -13.16 -12.06 10.71
C THR A 39 -11.98 -11.50 9.95
N LEU A 40 -10.85 -12.22 9.93
CA LEU A 40 -9.69 -11.84 9.13
C LEU A 40 -10.01 -11.86 7.63
N ALA A 41 -10.73 -12.88 7.15
CA ALA A 41 -11.17 -12.92 5.75
C ALA A 41 -12.09 -11.73 5.40
N ILE A 42 -13.05 -11.41 6.28
CA ILE A 42 -13.92 -10.23 6.11
C ILE A 42 -13.09 -8.94 6.11
N ALA A 43 -12.16 -8.80 7.06
CA ALA A 43 -11.28 -7.64 7.15
C ALA A 43 -10.47 -7.45 5.87
N SER A 44 -9.87 -8.51 5.34
CA SER A 44 -9.07 -8.44 4.12
C SER A 44 -9.91 -8.14 2.87
N VAL A 45 -11.13 -8.68 2.76
CA VAL A 45 -12.05 -8.35 1.66
C VAL A 45 -12.54 -6.90 1.75
N LEU A 46 -12.89 -6.43 2.94
CA LEU A 46 -13.25 -5.03 3.14
C LEU A 46 -12.08 -4.10 2.87
N GLY A 47 -10.86 -4.51 3.24
CA GLY A 47 -9.62 -3.81 2.90
C GLY A 47 -9.44 -3.70 1.40
N ALA A 48 -9.46 -4.83 0.70
CA ALA A 48 -9.33 -4.94 -0.75
C ALA A 48 -10.36 -4.08 -1.49
N ALA A 49 -11.61 -4.06 -1.00
CA ALA A 49 -12.65 -3.20 -1.54
C ALA A 49 -12.40 -1.71 -1.29
N SER A 50 -11.85 -1.35 -0.11
CA SER A 50 -11.52 0.03 0.26
C SER A 50 -10.40 0.63 -0.60
N SER A 51 -9.51 -0.20 -1.16
CA SER A 51 -8.50 0.20 -2.15
C SER A 51 -7.69 1.44 -1.72
N SER A 52 -7.08 1.44 -0.53
CA SER A 52 -6.41 2.62 0.01
C SER A 52 -4.91 2.58 -0.25
N CYS A 53 -4.28 3.75 -0.38
CA CYS A 53 -2.82 3.80 -0.41
C CYS A 53 -2.22 3.41 0.94
N SER A 54 -0.93 3.03 0.98
CA SER A 54 -0.26 2.57 2.21
C SER A 54 -0.42 3.56 3.38
N TYR A 55 -0.39 4.88 3.13
CA TYR A 55 -0.63 5.91 4.15
C TYR A 55 -2.08 5.96 4.65
N ALA A 56 -3.04 5.90 3.74
CA ALA A 56 -4.47 5.92 4.08
C ALA A 56 -4.86 4.62 4.80
N ALA A 57 -4.34 3.47 4.35
CA ALA A 57 -4.55 2.16 4.96
C ALA A 57 -4.10 2.16 6.42
N VAL A 58 -2.88 2.63 6.72
CA VAL A 58 -2.35 2.71 8.10
C VAL A 58 -3.19 3.65 8.97
N ALA A 59 -3.63 4.79 8.43
CA ALA A 59 -4.50 5.73 9.15
C ALA A 59 -5.88 5.13 9.44
N LEU A 60 -6.47 4.42 8.47
CA LEU A 60 -7.74 3.71 8.62
C LEU A 60 -7.62 2.57 9.63
N ALA A 61 -6.56 1.77 9.57
CA ALA A 61 -6.29 0.69 10.50
C ALA A 61 -6.18 1.19 11.95
N ARG A 62 -5.46 2.31 12.18
CA ARG A 62 -5.45 2.97 13.50
C ARG A 62 -6.84 3.40 13.92
N SER A 63 -7.62 4.01 13.03
CA SER A 63 -8.99 4.47 13.33
C SER A 63 -9.89 3.30 13.74
N LEU A 64 -9.83 2.19 13.00
CA LEU A 64 -10.57 0.96 13.32
C LEU A 64 -10.15 0.41 14.69
N PHE A 65 -8.84 0.35 14.96
CA PHE A 65 -8.31 -0.12 16.24
C PHE A 65 -8.73 0.75 17.42
N ARG A 66 -8.68 2.09 17.28
CA ARG A 66 -9.18 3.05 18.29
C ARG A 66 -10.68 2.93 18.53
N LYS A 67 -11.45 2.63 17.49
CA LYS A 67 -12.91 2.45 17.59
C LYS A 67 -13.34 1.10 18.16
N GLY A 68 -12.40 0.21 18.50
CA GLY A 68 -12.69 -1.05 19.16
C GLY A 68 -12.41 -2.31 18.34
N ALA A 69 -11.99 -2.20 17.07
CA ALA A 69 -11.62 -3.37 16.27
C ALA A 69 -10.43 -4.10 16.88
N HIS A 70 -10.37 -5.42 16.68
CA HIS A 70 -9.23 -6.23 17.08
C HIS A 70 -7.99 -5.85 16.28
N PHE A 71 -6.83 -5.78 16.95
CA PHE A 71 -5.59 -5.31 16.31
C PHE A 71 -5.21 -6.14 15.08
N THR A 72 -5.24 -7.47 15.18
CA THR A 72 -4.94 -8.39 14.07
C THR A 72 -5.90 -8.18 12.89
N ALA A 73 -7.19 -7.96 13.16
CA ALA A 73 -8.17 -7.71 12.10
C ALA A 73 -7.93 -6.34 11.43
N ALA A 74 -7.54 -5.32 12.21
CA ALA A 74 -7.15 -4.03 11.66
C ALA A 74 -5.90 -4.12 10.75
N MET A 75 -4.90 -4.90 11.14
CA MET A 75 -3.71 -5.15 10.30
C MET A 75 -4.04 -6.00 9.06
N ALA A 76 -4.93 -6.99 9.18
CA ALA A 76 -5.41 -7.76 8.03
C ALA A 76 -6.23 -6.92 7.04
N PHE A 77 -7.02 -5.96 7.54
CA PHE A 77 -7.69 -4.94 6.74
C PHE A 77 -6.67 -4.04 6.03
N GLU A 78 -5.65 -3.57 6.76
CA GLU A 78 -4.58 -2.74 6.22
C GLU A 78 -3.89 -3.40 5.02
N ILE A 79 -3.44 -4.64 5.20
CA ILE A 79 -2.80 -5.46 4.15
C ILE A 79 -3.74 -5.72 2.98
N GLY A 80 -5.00 -6.06 3.26
CA GLY A 80 -6.00 -6.23 2.20
C GLY A 80 -6.15 -4.95 1.37
N SER A 81 -6.08 -3.79 2.03
CA SER A 81 -6.25 -2.49 1.39
C SER A 81 -5.10 -2.04 0.52
N THR A 82 -3.91 -2.60 0.68
CA THR A 82 -2.72 -2.26 -0.11
C THR A 82 -2.34 -3.34 -1.12
N ASN A 83 -2.44 -4.62 -0.74
CA ASN A 83 -1.89 -5.74 -1.52
C ASN A 83 -2.95 -6.52 -2.29
N LEU A 84 -4.23 -6.49 -1.88
CA LEU A 84 -5.30 -7.25 -2.55
C LEU A 84 -6.20 -6.38 -3.44
N VAL A 85 -5.68 -5.23 -3.84
CA VAL A 85 -6.41 -4.25 -4.63
C VAL A 85 -6.41 -4.64 -6.11
N VAL A 86 -7.58 -4.55 -6.74
CA VAL A 86 -7.74 -4.86 -8.18
C VAL A 86 -6.88 -3.93 -9.05
N GLU A 87 -6.75 -2.66 -8.69
CA GLU A 87 -5.88 -1.69 -9.37
C GLU A 87 -4.43 -2.19 -9.48
N LEU A 88 -3.83 -2.58 -8.35
CA LEU A 88 -2.47 -3.13 -8.32
C LEU A 88 -2.39 -4.38 -9.22
N GLY A 89 -3.38 -5.27 -9.14
CA GLY A 89 -3.45 -6.46 -9.98
C GLY A 89 -3.46 -6.16 -11.48
N ILE A 90 -4.16 -5.10 -11.91
CA ILE A 90 -4.16 -4.64 -13.32
C ILE A 90 -2.78 -4.12 -13.72
N ILE A 91 -2.15 -3.30 -12.88
CA ILE A 91 -0.82 -2.74 -13.15
C ILE A 91 0.24 -3.86 -13.26
N LEU A 92 0.20 -4.84 -12.34
CA LEU A 92 1.06 -6.02 -12.38
C LEU A 92 0.84 -6.82 -13.67
N ALA A 93 -0.42 -7.04 -14.07
CA ALA A 93 -0.75 -7.81 -15.27
C ALA A 93 -0.20 -7.15 -16.53
N LEU A 94 -0.27 -5.82 -16.61
CA LEU A 94 0.19 -5.03 -17.76
C LEU A 94 1.72 -4.91 -17.82
N LEU A 95 2.41 -4.77 -16.69
CA LEU A 95 3.85 -4.49 -16.67
C LEU A 95 4.72 -5.74 -16.53
N MET A 96 4.28 -6.72 -15.74
CA MET A 96 5.07 -7.90 -15.41
C MET A 96 4.41 -9.21 -15.85
N GLY A 97 3.13 -9.19 -16.19
CA GLY A 97 2.37 -10.34 -16.65
C GLY A 97 1.41 -10.87 -15.58
N TRP A 98 0.45 -11.68 -16.03
CA TRP A 98 -0.63 -12.21 -15.19
C TRP A 98 -0.12 -13.11 -14.05
N GLN A 99 1.06 -13.72 -14.20
CA GLN A 99 1.66 -14.58 -13.18
C GLN A 99 1.98 -13.81 -11.90
N PHE A 100 2.48 -12.58 -12.02
CA PHE A 100 2.72 -11.72 -10.86
C PHE A 100 1.42 -11.26 -10.22
N THR A 101 0.39 -10.98 -11.02
CA THR A 101 -0.96 -10.71 -10.51
C THR A 101 -1.50 -11.90 -9.71
N ALA A 102 -1.40 -13.11 -10.26
CA ALA A 102 -1.83 -14.33 -9.56
C ALA A 102 -1.01 -14.55 -8.27
N ALA A 103 0.31 -14.34 -8.33
CA ALA A 103 1.19 -14.43 -7.17
C ALA A 103 0.81 -13.42 -6.06
N GLU A 104 0.44 -12.19 -6.42
CA GLU A 104 -0.04 -11.19 -5.46
C GLU A 104 -1.33 -11.67 -4.77
N PHE A 105 -2.33 -12.13 -5.55
CA PHE A 105 -3.62 -12.59 -5.01
C PHE A 105 -3.54 -13.91 -4.24
N VAL A 106 -2.50 -14.73 -4.46
CA VAL A 106 -2.22 -15.94 -3.68
C VAL A 106 -1.37 -15.64 -2.45
N GLY A 107 -0.33 -14.84 -2.61
CA GLY A 107 0.62 -14.51 -1.55
C GLY A 107 0.05 -13.57 -0.50
N GLY A 108 -0.85 -12.65 -0.87
CA GLY A 108 -1.49 -11.74 0.09
C GLY A 108 -2.33 -12.48 1.15
N PRO A 109 -3.24 -13.42 0.80
CA PRO A 109 -3.93 -14.25 1.80
C PRO A 109 -2.97 -15.10 2.64
N ILE A 110 -1.91 -15.66 2.03
CA ILE A 110 -0.87 -16.39 2.77
C ILE A 110 -0.20 -15.47 3.79
N MET A 111 0.17 -14.25 3.39
CA MET A 111 0.78 -13.25 4.27
C MET A 111 -0.15 -12.88 5.44
N ILE A 112 -1.45 -12.69 5.19
CA ILE A 112 -2.44 -12.42 6.25
C ILE A 112 -2.49 -13.58 7.25
N VAL A 113 -2.50 -14.83 6.77
CA VAL A 113 -2.48 -16.02 7.64
C VAL A 113 -1.19 -16.07 8.46
N LEU A 114 -0.03 -15.84 7.83
CA LEU A 114 1.26 -15.82 8.51
C LEU A 114 1.30 -14.73 9.59
N ILE A 115 0.80 -13.53 9.30
CA ILE A 115 0.73 -12.44 10.29
C ILE A 115 -0.19 -12.80 11.45
N ALA A 116 -1.36 -13.39 11.17
CA ALA A 116 -2.27 -13.82 12.22
C ALA A 116 -1.62 -14.85 13.16
N VAL A 117 -0.88 -15.81 12.60
CA VAL A 117 -0.13 -16.82 13.37
C VAL A 117 1.01 -16.17 14.15
N LEU A 118 1.82 -15.32 13.52
CA LEU A 118 2.93 -14.62 14.17
C LEU A 118 2.43 -13.73 15.31
N PHE A 119 1.33 -13.01 15.13
CA PHE A 119 0.75 -12.21 16.19
C PHE A 119 0.25 -13.06 17.35
N ARG A 120 -0.40 -14.19 17.08
CA ARG A 120 -0.84 -15.10 18.12
C ARG A 120 0.31 -15.69 18.95
N ILE A 121 1.49 -15.86 18.34
CA ILE A 121 2.67 -16.42 19.00
C ILE A 121 3.50 -15.35 19.72
N PHE A 122 3.76 -14.22 19.06
CA PHE A 122 4.76 -13.23 19.50
C PHE A 122 4.15 -11.98 20.15
N VAL A 123 2.91 -11.60 19.80
CA VAL A 123 2.31 -10.36 20.29
C VAL A 123 1.54 -10.61 21.59
N ARG A 124 2.12 -10.17 22.70
CA ARG A 124 1.48 -10.26 24.02
C ARG A 124 0.45 -9.14 24.22
N SER A 125 -0.60 -9.42 24.99
CA SER A 125 -1.67 -8.47 25.32
C SER A 125 -1.14 -7.15 25.90
N ARG A 126 -0.05 -7.18 26.68
CA ARG A 126 0.58 -5.95 27.22
C ARG A 126 1.09 -4.98 26.14
N VAL A 127 1.58 -5.50 25.01
CA VAL A 127 2.08 -4.67 23.91
C VAL A 127 0.90 -4.04 23.16
N ILE A 128 -0.18 -4.80 22.97
CA ILE A 128 -1.41 -4.31 22.34
C ILE A 128 -2.08 -3.24 23.21
N GLU A 129 -2.13 -3.42 24.53
CA GLU A 129 -2.72 -2.43 25.43
C GLU A 129 -1.91 -1.14 25.45
N ALA A 130 -0.58 -1.23 25.54
CA ALA A 130 0.30 -0.07 25.43
C ALA A 130 0.16 0.64 24.07
N ALA A 131 -0.05 -0.12 22.99
CA ALA A 131 -0.33 0.43 21.68
C ALA A 131 -1.69 1.13 21.62
N ARG A 132 -2.71 0.62 22.31
CA ARG A 132 -4.04 1.25 22.42
C ARG A 132 -3.97 2.56 23.20
N GLU A 133 -3.35 2.56 24.38
CA GLU A 133 -3.11 3.77 25.16
C GLU A 133 -2.37 4.84 24.34
N GLN A 134 -1.33 4.44 23.61
CA GLN A 134 -0.58 5.35 22.74
C GLN A 134 -1.42 5.86 21.57
N ALA A 135 -2.23 5.00 20.95
CA ALA A 135 -3.11 5.39 19.85
C ALA A 135 -4.18 6.40 20.31
N ASP A 136 -4.67 6.28 21.54
CA ASP A 136 -5.69 7.15 22.11
C ASP A 136 -5.19 8.52 22.54
N ARG A 137 -3.88 8.72 22.69
CA ARG A 137 -3.26 10.05 22.90
C ARG A 137 -3.51 11.05 21.76
N GLY A 138 -4.07 10.60 20.63
CA GLY A 138 -4.52 11.50 19.56
C GLY A 138 -3.39 12.28 18.89
N LEU A 139 -2.16 11.76 18.94
CA LEU A 139 -1.03 12.38 18.24
C LEU A 139 -1.32 12.42 16.73
N ALA A 140 -1.38 13.62 16.17
CA ALA A 140 -1.68 13.86 14.76
C ALA A 140 -0.63 13.20 13.85
N GLY A 141 -1.09 12.27 13.01
CA GLY A 141 -0.34 11.82 11.82
C GLY A 141 -0.75 12.63 10.59
N SER A 142 0.00 12.52 9.49
CA SER A 142 -0.24 13.34 8.28
C SER A 142 -1.62 13.13 7.62
N MET A 143 -2.43 12.16 8.10
CA MET A 143 -3.74 11.79 7.54
C MET A 143 -4.89 11.72 8.58
N GLU A 144 -4.73 12.22 9.82
CA GLU A 144 -5.81 12.08 10.83
C GLU A 144 -7.08 12.90 10.52
N GLY A 145 -6.96 14.06 9.87
CA GLY A 145 -8.14 14.81 9.38
C GLY A 145 -8.98 13.99 8.40
N HIS A 146 -8.36 13.05 7.67
CA HIS A 146 -9.02 12.08 6.78
C HIS A 146 -9.73 10.95 7.54
N ALA A 147 -9.10 10.44 8.59
CA ALA A 147 -9.67 9.38 9.42
C ALA A 147 -10.80 9.87 10.35
N ALA A 148 -10.78 11.15 10.75
CA ALA A 148 -11.77 11.76 11.65
C ALA A 148 -13.02 12.28 10.96
N MET A 149 -12.97 12.60 9.65
CA MET A 149 -14.19 12.93 8.92
C MET A 149 -15.07 11.68 8.78
N ASP A 150 -16.23 11.71 9.43
CA ASP A 150 -17.35 10.82 9.13
C ASP A 150 -18.07 11.45 7.94
N MET A 151 -17.53 11.25 6.73
CA MET A 151 -18.21 11.66 5.50
C MET A 151 -19.25 10.61 5.11
N SER A 152 -20.11 10.20 6.07
CA SER A 152 -21.28 9.38 5.78
C SER A 152 -22.32 10.27 5.08
N GLY A 153 -22.06 10.55 3.82
CA GLY A 153 -22.93 11.28 2.92
C GLY A 153 -22.50 10.92 1.53
N ARG A 154 -23.43 10.32 0.75
CA ARG A 154 -23.26 10.04 -0.69
C ARG A 154 -23.18 11.34 -1.49
N SER A 155 -22.19 12.17 -1.21
CA SER A 155 -22.00 13.46 -1.82
C SER A 155 -20.75 13.41 -2.66
N PHE A 156 -20.88 13.88 -3.89
CA PHE A 156 -19.77 14.10 -4.81
C PHE A 156 -18.63 14.93 -4.17
N THR A 157 -18.96 15.78 -3.19
CA THR A 157 -17.97 16.52 -2.40
C THR A 157 -17.07 15.59 -1.56
N ALA A 158 -17.63 14.58 -0.89
CA ALA A 158 -16.84 13.65 -0.07
C ALA A 158 -15.83 12.88 -0.93
N VAL A 159 -16.29 12.35 -2.07
CA VAL A 159 -15.44 11.66 -3.06
C VAL A 159 -14.34 12.58 -3.57
N SER A 160 -14.64 13.84 -3.89
CA SER A 160 -13.63 14.80 -4.36
C SER A 160 -12.54 15.11 -3.32
N HIS A 161 -12.90 15.16 -2.03
CA HIS A 161 -11.95 15.42 -0.95
C HIS A 161 -11.05 14.22 -0.67
N VAL A 162 -11.61 13.01 -0.66
CA VAL A 162 -10.82 11.78 -0.52
C VAL A 162 -9.85 11.64 -1.68
N PHE A 163 -10.34 11.79 -2.92
CA PHE A 163 -9.52 11.67 -4.12
C PHE A 163 -8.31 12.62 -4.10
N VAL A 164 -8.51 13.93 -3.91
CA VAL A 164 -7.41 14.90 -4.00
C VAL A 164 -6.37 14.69 -2.90
N MET A 165 -6.81 14.33 -1.70
CA MET A 165 -5.93 14.18 -0.55
C MET A 165 -5.10 12.89 -0.61
N GLU A 166 -5.66 11.78 -1.12
CA GLU A 166 -4.88 10.57 -1.39
C GLU A 166 -3.78 10.84 -2.42
N TRP A 167 -4.10 11.56 -3.50
CA TRP A 167 -3.11 11.98 -4.49
C TRP A 167 -2.03 12.87 -3.87
N ALA A 168 -2.42 13.87 -3.09
CA ALA A 168 -1.48 14.78 -2.46
C ALA A 168 -0.51 14.08 -1.48
N ALA A 169 -1.00 13.06 -0.77
CA ALA A 169 -0.18 12.30 0.18
C ALA A 169 0.90 11.45 -0.49
N ILE A 170 0.64 10.95 -1.70
CA ILE A 170 1.52 9.98 -2.38
C ILE A 170 2.42 10.67 -3.40
N LEU A 171 1.98 11.78 -4.01
CA LEU A 171 2.65 12.38 -5.17
C LEU A 171 4.14 12.63 -4.92
N ARG A 172 4.50 13.13 -3.72
CA ARG A 172 5.89 13.39 -3.36
C ARG A 172 6.73 12.11 -3.38
N ASP A 173 6.24 11.06 -2.74
CA ASP A 173 6.97 9.79 -2.61
C ASP A 173 7.00 9.02 -3.92
N LEU A 174 5.91 9.08 -4.71
CA LEU A 174 5.85 8.50 -6.05
C LEU A 174 6.88 9.15 -7.00
N VAL A 175 6.97 10.48 -7.01
CA VAL A 175 7.93 11.20 -7.84
C VAL A 175 9.36 10.87 -7.43
N ILE A 176 9.65 10.89 -6.13
CA ILE A 176 10.99 10.54 -5.61
C ILE A 176 11.31 9.08 -5.95
N GLY A 177 10.39 8.16 -5.71
CA GLY A 177 10.55 6.73 -6.00
C GLY A 177 10.80 6.44 -7.47
N LEU A 178 10.03 7.06 -8.37
CA LEU A 178 10.19 6.89 -9.82
C LEU A 178 11.52 7.47 -10.31
N LEU A 179 11.94 8.63 -9.79
CA LEU A 179 13.23 9.23 -10.11
C LEU A 179 14.39 8.35 -9.64
N ILE A 180 14.31 7.80 -8.42
CA ILE A 180 15.32 6.89 -7.87
C ILE A 180 15.35 5.59 -8.68
N ALA A 181 14.20 4.98 -8.97
CA ALA A 181 14.12 3.74 -9.75
C ALA A 181 14.68 3.94 -11.17
N GLY A 182 14.35 5.06 -11.83
CA GLY A 182 14.91 5.42 -13.13
C GLY A 182 16.42 5.65 -13.08
N ALA A 183 16.91 6.36 -12.07
CA ALA A 183 18.35 6.60 -11.87
C ALA A 183 19.11 5.30 -11.61
N ILE A 184 18.58 4.42 -10.74
CA ILE A 184 19.16 3.10 -10.45
C ILE A 184 19.16 2.23 -11.71
N GLY A 185 18.05 2.18 -12.45
CA GLY A 185 17.95 1.42 -13.69
C GLY A 185 18.90 1.92 -14.79
N ALA A 186 19.24 3.21 -14.80
CA ALA A 186 20.17 3.80 -15.75
C ALA A 186 21.65 3.69 -15.33
N TRP A 187 21.95 3.79 -14.03
CA TRP A 187 23.32 3.88 -13.51
C TRP A 187 23.89 2.57 -12.99
N VAL A 188 23.04 1.63 -12.53
CA VAL A 188 23.50 0.35 -11.98
C VAL A 188 23.50 -0.71 -13.08
N PRO A 189 24.66 -1.25 -13.49
CA PRO A 189 24.73 -2.26 -14.53
C PRO A 189 24.01 -3.56 -14.12
N ASN A 190 23.43 -4.25 -15.10
CA ASN A 190 22.77 -5.54 -14.87
C ASN A 190 23.70 -6.59 -14.25
N SER A 191 25.01 -6.53 -14.51
CA SER A 191 26.00 -7.44 -13.92
C SER A 191 26.12 -7.30 -12.40
N PHE A 192 25.94 -6.09 -11.86
CA PHE A 192 25.89 -5.88 -10.41
C PHE A 192 24.70 -6.62 -9.81
N TRP A 193 23.52 -6.46 -10.40
CA TRP A 193 22.30 -7.11 -9.93
C TRP A 193 22.36 -8.63 -10.04
N GLN A 194 22.90 -9.15 -11.14
CA GLN A 194 23.07 -10.59 -11.35
C GLN A 194 23.96 -11.23 -10.28
N ASN A 195 25.09 -10.58 -9.96
CA ASN A 195 25.97 -11.03 -8.88
C ASN A 195 25.29 -10.90 -7.51
N PHE A 196 24.60 -9.79 -7.26
CA PHE A 196 23.92 -9.53 -5.99
C PHE A 196 22.76 -10.50 -5.73
N PHE A 197 22.04 -10.90 -6.78
CA PHE A 197 20.93 -11.86 -6.71
C PHE A 197 21.35 -13.31 -6.98
N LEU A 198 22.65 -13.57 -7.08
CA LEU A 198 23.22 -14.92 -7.24
C LEU A 198 22.58 -15.68 -8.42
N THR A 199 22.40 -15.01 -9.56
CA THR A 199 21.65 -15.57 -10.70
C THR A 199 22.22 -16.87 -11.25
N ASP A 200 23.51 -17.11 -11.04
CA ASP A 200 24.20 -18.33 -11.47
C ASP A 200 23.85 -19.56 -10.60
N HIS A 201 23.21 -19.34 -9.44
CA HIS A 201 22.84 -20.38 -8.50
C HIS A 201 21.32 -20.35 -8.23
N PRO A 202 20.51 -21.09 -9.00
CA PRO A 202 19.04 -21.03 -8.93
C PRO A 202 18.47 -21.21 -7.52
N VAL A 203 19.01 -22.17 -6.76
CA VAL A 203 18.55 -22.44 -5.38
C VAL A 203 18.94 -21.32 -4.42
N LEU A 204 20.15 -20.78 -4.53
CA LEU A 204 20.59 -19.68 -3.67
C LEU A 204 19.84 -18.39 -4.00
N SER A 205 19.58 -18.13 -5.28
CA SER A 205 18.77 -16.99 -5.73
C SER A 205 17.34 -17.06 -5.16
N ALA A 206 16.71 -18.24 -5.24
CA ALA A 206 15.37 -18.49 -4.68
C ALA A 206 15.31 -18.31 -3.16
N ILE A 207 16.41 -18.59 -2.43
CA ILE A 207 16.51 -18.36 -0.98
C ILE A 207 16.77 -16.88 -0.69
N TRP A 208 17.70 -16.27 -1.40
CA TRP A 208 18.21 -14.93 -1.13
C TRP A 208 17.21 -13.83 -1.51
N GLY A 209 16.53 -13.98 -2.65
CA GLY A 209 15.62 -12.97 -3.18
C GLY A 209 14.49 -12.59 -2.21
N PRO A 210 13.71 -13.54 -1.64
CA PRO A 210 12.63 -13.22 -0.71
C PRO A 210 13.08 -12.54 0.57
N ILE A 211 14.33 -12.74 1.02
CA ILE A 211 14.91 -12.07 2.19
C ILE A 211 15.26 -10.62 1.85
N VAL A 212 15.92 -10.43 0.71
CA VAL A 212 16.46 -9.13 0.32
C VAL A 212 15.39 -8.21 -0.28
N GLY A 213 14.39 -8.77 -0.96
CA GLY A 213 13.30 -8.01 -1.57
C GLY A 213 12.67 -6.98 -0.60
N PRO A 214 12.15 -7.40 0.56
CA PRO A 214 11.61 -6.48 1.55
C PRO A 214 12.61 -5.43 2.05
N LEU A 215 13.90 -5.78 2.19
CA LEU A 215 14.93 -4.81 2.60
C LEU A 215 15.14 -3.71 1.54
N VAL A 216 15.12 -4.10 0.26
CA VAL A 216 15.20 -3.14 -0.85
C VAL A 216 13.96 -2.25 -0.87
N ALA A 217 12.77 -2.79 -0.62
CA ALA A 217 11.53 -2.00 -0.53
C ALA A 217 11.58 -0.96 0.60
N ILE A 218 12.04 -1.36 1.79
CA ILE A 218 12.22 -0.45 2.93
C ILE A 218 13.14 0.72 2.57
N ALA A 219 14.21 0.44 1.83
CA ALA A 219 15.19 1.43 1.38
C ALA A 219 14.73 2.25 0.17
N ALA A 220 13.74 1.79 -0.59
CA ALA A 220 13.26 2.46 -1.80
C ALA A 220 12.26 3.59 -1.51
N PHE A 221 11.60 3.59 -0.34
CA PHE A 221 10.62 4.61 0.08
C PHE A 221 9.43 4.77 -0.88
N VAL A 222 9.05 3.71 -1.60
CA VAL A 222 7.97 3.77 -2.58
C VAL A 222 6.76 2.97 -2.10
N CYS A 223 5.56 3.47 -2.38
CA CYS A 223 4.29 2.80 -2.11
C CYS A 223 4.07 1.61 -3.06
N SER A 224 3.10 0.72 -2.75
CA SER A 224 2.83 -0.52 -3.51
C SER A 224 2.79 -0.31 -5.04
N ILE A 225 2.05 0.70 -5.50
CA ILE A 225 1.92 1.02 -6.92
C ILE A 225 3.26 1.47 -7.53
N GLY A 226 3.99 2.34 -6.83
CA GLY A 226 5.29 2.83 -7.31
C GLY A 226 6.42 1.80 -7.16
N ASN A 227 6.22 0.75 -6.35
CA ASN A 227 7.11 -0.40 -6.30
C ASN A 227 7.04 -1.21 -7.59
N VAL A 228 5.94 -1.23 -8.35
CA VAL A 228 5.84 -2.08 -9.55
C VAL A 228 6.90 -1.77 -10.62
N PRO A 229 7.18 -0.51 -11.00
CA PRO A 229 8.30 -0.21 -11.89
C PRO A 229 9.66 -0.66 -11.36
N LEU A 230 9.93 -0.47 -10.06
CA LEU A 230 11.19 -0.91 -9.45
C LEU A 230 11.27 -2.43 -9.37
N ALA A 231 10.16 -3.12 -9.10
CA ALA A 231 10.03 -4.57 -9.17
C ALA A 231 10.39 -5.10 -10.57
N ALA A 232 9.92 -4.43 -11.63
CA ALA A 232 10.29 -4.78 -13.01
C ALA A 232 11.80 -4.61 -13.27
N VAL A 233 12.43 -3.54 -12.74
CA VAL A 233 13.88 -3.36 -12.82
C VAL A 233 14.62 -4.48 -12.07
N LEU A 234 14.19 -4.83 -10.86
CA LEU A 234 14.80 -5.92 -10.08
C LEU A 234 14.61 -7.29 -10.73
N TRP A 235 13.44 -7.54 -11.32
CA TRP A 235 13.14 -8.75 -12.09
C TRP A 235 14.07 -8.91 -13.29
N ASN A 236 14.25 -7.83 -14.07
CA ASN A 236 15.21 -7.80 -15.17
C ASN A 236 16.65 -7.94 -14.65
N GLY A 237 16.94 -7.43 -13.46
CA GLY A 237 18.21 -7.61 -12.74
C GLY A 237 18.44 -9.02 -12.19
N GLY A 238 17.44 -9.90 -12.22
CA GLY A 238 17.57 -11.32 -11.92
C GLY A 238 17.20 -11.73 -10.50
N ILE A 239 16.49 -10.90 -9.74
CA ILE A 239 15.88 -11.36 -8.48
C ILE A 239 14.92 -12.54 -8.73
N SER A 240 14.86 -13.50 -7.80
CA SER A 240 13.90 -14.62 -7.85
C SER A 240 12.44 -14.14 -7.87
N PHE A 241 11.52 -14.98 -8.34
CA PHE A 241 10.10 -14.63 -8.47
C PHE A 241 9.45 -14.25 -7.13
N GLY A 242 9.60 -15.09 -6.12
CA GLY A 242 9.18 -14.82 -4.74
C GLY A 242 9.92 -13.65 -4.10
N GLY A 243 11.10 -13.30 -4.61
CA GLY A 243 11.84 -12.10 -4.22
C GLY A 243 11.17 -10.82 -4.69
N VAL A 244 10.71 -10.79 -5.95
CA VAL A 244 9.87 -9.70 -6.46
C VAL A 244 8.56 -9.62 -5.66
N THR A 245 7.91 -10.76 -5.43
CA THR A 245 6.65 -10.79 -4.69
C THR A 245 6.82 -10.26 -3.26
N ALA A 246 7.85 -10.71 -2.54
CA ALA A 246 8.16 -10.20 -1.20
C ALA A 246 8.52 -8.70 -1.20
N PHE A 247 9.21 -8.22 -2.23
CA PHE A 247 9.47 -6.79 -2.42
C PHE A 247 8.19 -5.98 -2.60
N ILE A 248 7.22 -6.45 -3.41
CA ILE A 248 5.93 -5.77 -3.61
C ILE A 248 5.13 -5.73 -2.31
N PHE A 249 5.10 -6.83 -1.56
CA PHE A 249 4.40 -6.90 -0.27
C PHE A 249 4.96 -5.96 0.79
N ALA A 250 6.22 -5.54 0.68
CA ALA A 250 6.91 -4.76 1.70
C ALA A 250 6.66 -3.25 1.67
N ASP A 251 5.66 -2.79 0.91
CA ASP A 251 5.27 -1.38 0.84
C ASP A 251 4.80 -0.79 2.20
N LEU A 252 4.30 -1.63 3.11
CA LEU A 252 3.93 -1.25 4.48
C LEU A 252 5.13 -1.08 5.43
N LEU A 253 6.36 -1.41 5.00
CA LEU A 253 7.55 -1.33 5.84
C LEU A 253 8.49 -0.16 5.50
N ILE A 254 8.11 0.72 4.57
CA ILE A 254 8.92 1.89 4.24
C ILE A 254 9.14 2.80 5.46
N LEU A 255 10.29 3.48 5.54
CA LEU A 255 10.64 4.27 6.74
C LEU A 255 9.59 5.33 7.14
N PRO A 256 8.90 6.03 6.20
CA PRO A 256 7.84 6.96 6.56
C PRO A 256 6.68 6.28 7.29
N ILE A 257 6.27 5.09 6.83
CA ILE A 257 5.21 4.30 7.46
C ILE A 257 5.66 3.75 8.82
N LEU A 258 6.91 3.28 8.93
CA LEU A 258 7.47 2.90 10.24
C LEU A 258 7.48 4.07 11.23
N ASN A 259 7.78 5.29 10.78
CA ASN A 259 7.67 6.47 11.62
C ASN A 259 6.22 6.76 12.04
N ILE A 260 5.25 6.49 11.17
CA ILE A 260 3.82 6.59 11.50
C ILE A 260 3.43 5.52 12.53
N TYR A 261 3.79 4.25 12.36
CA TYR A 261 3.56 3.22 13.37
C TYR A 261 4.20 3.56 14.71
N ARG A 262 5.42 4.12 14.70
CA ARG A 262 6.10 4.59 15.92
C ARG A 262 5.28 5.66 16.63
N LYS A 263 4.74 6.63 15.90
CA LYS A 263 3.88 7.69 16.46
C LYS A 263 2.55 7.11 16.98
N TYR A 264 1.96 6.18 16.24
CA TYR A 264 0.63 5.63 16.47
C TYR A 264 0.58 4.61 17.60
N TYR A 265 1.54 3.68 17.64
CA TYR A 265 1.52 2.52 18.53
C TYR A 265 2.74 2.46 19.47
N GLY A 266 3.69 3.39 19.30
CA GLY A 266 4.92 3.43 20.08
C GLY A 266 6.04 2.58 19.47
N ILE A 267 7.27 2.80 19.95
CA ILE A 267 8.47 2.16 19.39
C ILE A 267 8.46 0.63 19.51
N ARG A 268 7.98 0.09 20.63
CA ARG A 268 7.95 -1.36 20.87
C ARG A 268 6.99 -2.05 19.90
N MET A 269 5.81 -1.48 19.68
CA MET A 269 4.85 -2.05 18.75
C MET A 269 5.30 -1.86 17.31
N MET A 270 5.88 -0.71 16.97
CA MET A 270 6.47 -0.51 15.64
C MET A 270 7.53 -1.56 15.29
N LEU A 271 8.46 -1.85 16.20
CA LEU A 271 9.47 -2.90 15.98
C LEU A 271 8.85 -4.30 15.88
N THR A 272 7.75 -4.52 16.61
CA THR A 272 7.00 -5.78 16.53
C THR A 272 6.31 -5.93 15.18
N ILE A 273 5.66 -4.87 14.68
CA ILE A 273 5.07 -4.82 13.34
C ILE A 273 6.17 -5.04 12.30
N LEU A 274 7.27 -4.29 12.36
CA LEU A 274 8.41 -4.44 11.45
C LEU A 274 8.89 -5.90 11.38
N GLY A 275 9.19 -6.52 12.52
CA GLY A 275 9.72 -7.89 12.55
C GLY A 275 8.71 -8.92 12.04
N THR A 276 7.45 -8.84 12.50
CA THR A 276 6.42 -9.83 12.12
C THR A 276 5.98 -9.68 10.67
N PHE A 277 5.77 -8.46 10.18
CA PHE A 277 5.44 -8.20 8.78
C PHE A 277 6.58 -8.64 7.88
N TYR A 278 7.83 -8.30 8.22
CA TYR A 278 8.99 -8.73 7.44
C TYR A 278 9.04 -10.25 7.31
N VAL A 279 8.93 -10.99 8.42
CA VAL A 279 8.93 -12.45 8.41
C VAL A 279 7.75 -13.01 7.59
N ALA A 280 6.58 -12.40 7.67
CA ALA A 280 5.42 -12.83 6.91
C ALA A 280 5.57 -12.56 5.40
N MET A 281 6.14 -11.44 5.00
CA MET A 281 6.40 -11.08 3.60
C MET A 281 7.43 -12.02 2.98
N VAL A 282 8.53 -12.29 3.70
CA VAL A 282 9.55 -13.28 3.30
C VAL A 282 8.90 -14.66 3.18
N GLY A 283 8.12 -15.08 4.18
CA GLY A 283 7.44 -16.37 4.20
C GLY A 283 6.41 -16.53 3.07
N ALA A 284 5.64 -15.48 2.77
CA ALA A 284 4.71 -15.46 1.65
C ALA A 284 5.45 -15.50 0.30
N GLY A 285 6.56 -14.77 0.17
CA GLY A 285 7.45 -14.83 -1.00
C GLY A 285 7.98 -16.25 -1.24
N TYR A 286 8.45 -16.94 -0.20
CA TYR A 286 8.85 -18.34 -0.31
C TYR A 286 7.70 -19.28 -0.67
N ALA A 287 6.54 -19.10 -0.05
CA ALA A 287 5.37 -19.92 -0.37
C ALA A 287 4.99 -19.75 -1.84
N VAL A 288 4.98 -18.52 -2.35
CA VAL A 288 4.71 -18.22 -3.77
C VAL A 288 5.77 -18.81 -4.69
N GLU A 289 7.06 -18.64 -4.38
CA GLU A 289 8.18 -19.24 -5.15
C GLU A 289 7.99 -20.76 -5.29
N ILE A 290 7.72 -21.45 -4.17
CA ILE A 290 7.57 -22.90 -4.15
C ILE A 290 6.30 -23.34 -4.88
N LEU A 291 5.15 -22.69 -4.61
CA LEU A 291 3.87 -23.06 -5.22
C LEU A 291 3.89 -22.85 -6.74
N PHE A 292 4.38 -21.70 -7.20
CA PHE A 292 4.43 -21.38 -8.63
C PHE A 292 5.54 -22.17 -9.33
N GLY A 293 6.68 -22.38 -8.67
CA GLY A 293 7.76 -23.22 -9.19
C GLY A 293 7.34 -24.67 -9.37
N ALA A 294 6.60 -25.24 -8.41
CA ALA A 294 6.07 -26.60 -8.50
C ALA A 294 5.03 -26.78 -9.62
N MET A 295 4.33 -25.70 -9.98
CA MET A 295 3.34 -25.69 -11.06
C MET A 295 3.91 -25.22 -12.41
N ASP A 296 5.21 -24.92 -12.49
CA ASP A 296 5.88 -24.33 -13.65
C ASP A 296 5.19 -23.03 -14.16
N LEU A 297 4.67 -22.24 -13.22
CA LEU A 297 3.98 -20.97 -13.46
C LEU A 297 4.91 -19.76 -13.33
N ILE A 298 6.20 -19.96 -13.03
CA ILE A 298 7.17 -18.86 -12.96
C ILE A 298 7.46 -18.35 -14.39
N PRO A 299 7.35 -17.04 -14.67
CA PRO A 299 7.63 -16.51 -16.00
C PRO A 299 9.05 -16.83 -16.46
N GLN A 300 9.18 -17.51 -17.59
CA GLN A 300 10.49 -17.82 -18.18
C GLN A 300 11.13 -16.62 -18.90
N GLN A 301 10.33 -15.62 -19.28
CA GLN A 301 10.83 -14.41 -19.94
C GLN A 301 11.09 -13.30 -18.91
N ARG A 302 12.33 -12.80 -18.87
CA ARG A 302 12.76 -11.65 -18.06
C ARG A 302 12.74 -10.33 -18.84
N HIS A 303 11.80 -10.20 -19.78
CA HIS A 303 11.56 -8.96 -20.51
C HIS A 303 10.27 -8.32 -19.99
N ALA A 304 10.30 -7.84 -18.74
CA ALA A 304 9.26 -6.91 -18.32
C ALA A 304 9.35 -5.69 -19.25
N MET A 305 8.23 -5.33 -19.89
CA MET A 305 8.22 -4.29 -20.91
C MET A 305 8.66 -2.96 -20.30
N VAL A 306 9.88 -2.53 -20.63
CA VAL A 306 10.29 -1.13 -20.49
C VAL A 306 9.56 -0.39 -21.60
N MET A 307 8.42 0.19 -21.24
CA MET A 307 7.44 0.74 -22.17
C MET A 307 8.06 1.68 -23.22
N ALA A 308 7.78 1.39 -24.48
CA ALA A 308 8.32 2.09 -25.64
C ALA A 308 7.83 3.55 -25.72
N GLU A 309 8.72 4.41 -26.22
CA GLU A 309 8.56 5.86 -26.26
C GLU A 309 7.40 6.32 -27.17
N GLY A 310 6.57 7.22 -26.64
CA GLY A 310 5.69 8.11 -27.42
C GLY A 310 4.20 8.11 -27.04
N ILE A 311 3.59 9.29 -27.05
CA ILE A 311 2.12 9.46 -27.01
C ILE A 311 1.58 8.99 -28.37
N ARG A 312 0.80 7.90 -28.36
CA ARG A 312 0.11 7.39 -29.57
C ARG A 312 -1.39 7.61 -29.43
N TRP A 313 -2.07 7.93 -30.52
CA TRP A 313 -3.54 8.01 -30.56
C TRP A 313 -4.20 6.63 -30.57
N ASN A 314 -4.09 5.94 -29.44
CA ASN A 314 -4.68 4.63 -29.19
C ASN A 314 -5.75 4.72 -28.09
N TYR A 315 -6.30 3.58 -27.69
CA TYR A 315 -7.30 3.49 -26.62
C TYR A 315 -6.80 4.10 -25.29
N THR A 316 -5.51 3.94 -24.97
CA THR A 316 -4.87 4.50 -23.77
C THR A 316 -4.97 6.03 -23.73
N THR A 317 -4.74 6.69 -24.86
CA THR A 317 -4.87 8.16 -24.96
C THR A 317 -6.30 8.63 -24.79
N TRP A 318 -7.30 7.93 -25.35
CA TRP A 318 -8.70 8.25 -25.13
C TRP A 318 -9.14 8.05 -23.67
N LEU A 319 -8.72 6.93 -23.05
CA LEU A 319 -8.96 6.69 -21.62
C LEU A 319 -8.32 7.78 -20.76
N ASN A 320 -7.07 8.15 -21.04
CA ASN A 320 -6.40 9.24 -20.33
C ASN A 320 -7.19 10.54 -20.39
N ILE A 321 -7.71 10.93 -21.56
CA ILE A 321 -8.50 12.17 -21.71
C ILE A 321 -9.76 12.11 -20.85
N VAL A 322 -10.51 11.00 -20.89
CA VAL A 322 -11.74 10.84 -20.11
C VAL A 322 -11.45 10.90 -18.60
N PHE A 323 -10.44 10.17 -18.13
CA PHE A 323 -10.09 10.14 -16.72
C PHE A 323 -9.44 11.44 -16.25
N LEU A 324 -8.67 12.14 -17.08
CA LEU A 324 -8.18 13.48 -16.77
C LEU A 324 -9.32 14.50 -16.63
N ALA A 325 -10.36 14.40 -17.46
CA ALA A 325 -11.55 15.24 -17.33
C ALA A 325 -12.30 14.96 -16.02
N LEU A 326 -12.44 13.69 -15.63
CA LEU A 326 -13.00 13.29 -14.34
C LEU A 326 -12.17 13.82 -13.16
N ALA A 327 -10.85 13.63 -13.20
CA ALA A 327 -9.94 14.14 -12.17
C ALA A 327 -10.02 15.66 -12.06
N ALA A 328 -10.05 16.38 -13.18
CA ALA A 328 -10.23 17.83 -13.19
C ALA A 328 -11.56 18.25 -12.55
N ALA A 329 -12.67 17.56 -12.84
CA ALA A 329 -13.96 17.84 -12.22
C ALA A 329 -13.93 17.65 -10.69
N LEU A 330 -13.28 16.59 -10.20
CA LEU A 330 -13.10 16.33 -8.76
C LEU A 330 -12.21 17.40 -8.11
N VAL A 331 -11.10 17.78 -8.74
CA VAL A 331 -10.20 18.84 -8.25
C VAL A 331 -10.91 20.19 -8.19
N ILE A 332 -11.68 20.55 -9.23
CA ILE A 332 -12.46 21.80 -9.25
C ILE A 332 -13.47 21.80 -8.11
N ARG A 333 -14.16 20.68 -7.87
CA ARG A 333 -15.12 20.56 -6.76
C ARG A 333 -14.42 20.69 -5.40
N PHE A 334 -13.28 20.06 -5.22
CA PHE A 334 -12.48 20.12 -4.00
C PHE A 334 -12.07 21.56 -3.67
N VAL A 335 -11.53 22.29 -4.66
CA VAL A 335 -11.14 23.70 -4.50
C VAL A 335 -12.35 24.57 -4.17
N ARG A 336 -13.48 24.40 -4.88
CA ARG A 336 -14.72 25.17 -4.64
C ARG A 336 -15.39 24.89 -3.30
N THR A 337 -15.07 23.77 -2.65
CA THR A 337 -15.67 23.37 -1.36
C THR A 337 -14.70 23.51 -0.19
N GLY A 338 -13.66 24.35 -0.33
CA GLY A 338 -12.75 24.70 0.76
C GLY A 338 -11.61 23.70 1.00
N GLY A 339 -11.42 22.73 0.11
CA GLY A 339 -10.38 21.69 0.26
C GLY A 339 -8.95 22.22 0.37
N LEU A 340 -8.66 23.39 -0.20
CA LEU A 340 -7.33 24.03 -0.10
C LEU A 340 -6.93 24.34 1.37
N GLY A 341 -7.89 24.67 2.23
CA GLY A 341 -7.62 24.87 3.66
C GLY A 341 -7.21 23.57 4.34
N MET A 342 -7.82 22.45 3.92
CA MET A 342 -7.50 21.12 4.44
C MET A 342 -6.11 20.63 4.02
N LEU A 343 -5.73 20.85 2.75
CA LEU A 343 -4.38 20.52 2.26
C LEU A 343 -3.28 21.25 3.05
N ARG A 344 -3.51 22.51 3.43
CA ARG A 344 -2.53 23.29 4.22
C ARG A 344 -2.37 22.78 5.65
N MET A 345 -3.40 22.15 6.20
CA MET A 345 -3.33 21.51 7.53
C MET A 345 -2.68 20.12 7.49
N MET A 346 -2.43 19.56 6.30
CA MET A 346 -1.83 18.24 6.13
C MET A 346 -0.36 18.28 6.56
N GLY A 347 -0.06 17.71 7.75
CA GLY A 347 1.28 17.68 8.34
C GLY A 347 1.50 18.64 9.52
N GLY A 348 0.50 19.45 9.89
CA GLY A 348 0.50 20.28 11.09
C GLY A 348 -0.30 19.65 12.24
N SER A 349 0.14 19.86 13.49
CA SER A 349 -0.74 19.70 14.66
C SER A 349 -1.90 20.69 14.53
N PRO A 350 -3.15 20.32 14.85
CA PRO A 350 -4.23 21.30 14.92
C PRO A 350 -3.82 22.35 15.96
N GLU A 351 -3.64 23.59 15.51
CA GLU A 351 -3.39 24.70 16.42
C GLU A 351 -4.57 24.77 17.40
N THR A 352 -4.23 24.74 18.68
CA THR A 352 -5.11 25.07 19.79
C THR A 352 -5.61 26.50 19.61
N GLY A 353 -6.75 26.65 18.94
CA GLY A 353 -7.43 27.93 18.74
C GLY A 353 -8.76 27.99 19.49
N HIS A 354 -8.72 27.86 20.82
CA HIS A 354 -9.81 28.32 21.69
C HIS A 354 -9.29 29.40 22.63
N ALA A 355 -9.47 30.66 22.22
CA ALA A 355 -9.71 31.85 23.04
C ALA A 355 -9.92 32.99 22.02
N HIS A 356 -11.07 33.67 21.95
CA HIS A 356 -11.46 34.66 22.94
C HIS A 356 -12.92 35.12 22.83
N HIS A 357 -13.48 35.34 24.02
CA HIS A 357 -14.48 36.32 24.48
C HIS A 357 -15.81 36.50 23.73
N HIS A 358 -16.85 35.94 24.35
CA HIS A 358 -18.03 36.75 24.67
C HIS A 358 -17.76 37.48 25.97
N ASP A 359 -17.82 38.81 25.93
CA ASP A 359 -18.31 39.67 27.01
C ASP A 359 -19.36 40.60 26.39
#